data_AF-A0A7S2LC72-F1
#
_entry.id   AF-A0A7S2LC72-F1
#
_cell.length_a   1.000
_cell.length_b   1.000
_cell.length_c   1.000
_cell.angle_alpha   90.00
_cell.angle_beta   90.00
_cell.angle_gamma   90.00
#
_symmetry.space_group_name_H-M   'P 1'
#
loop_
_entity.id
_entity.type
_entity.pdbx_description
1 polymer ?
#
loop_
_entity_poly.entity_id
_entity_poly.type
_entity_poly.pdbx_seq_one_letter_code
_entity_poly.pdbx_strand_id
1 'polypeptide(L)'
;PCFALLLGAVMLFMRTVFKRPVDRDQYFNAIGVSIMTLAFVAVTIAVTLPFICAPNPNGTSSMSSDPGIVCWRGEHVGIAAFGVIGILVYPVGIASCAAWATAQYPKRISTGGGMTLVRRYR
;
A
#
# COMPACT_ATOMS: atom_id res chain seq x y z
N PRO A 1 -5.54 -1.66 15.07
CA PRO A 1 -6.28 -1.09 16.23
C PRO A 1 -5.60 0.16 16.82
N CYS A 2 -4.32 0.08 17.21
CA CYS A 2 -3.61 1.22 17.82
C CYS A 2 -3.55 2.47 16.92
N PHE A 3 -3.33 2.27 15.62
CA PHE A 3 -3.28 3.37 14.65
C PHE A 3 -4.61 4.14 14.53
N ALA A 4 -5.74 3.43 14.51
CA ALA A 4 -7.06 4.05 14.46
C ALA A 4 -7.36 4.85 15.75
N LEU A 5 -6.97 4.32 16.92
CA LEU A 5 -7.12 5.02 18.19
C LEU A 5 -6.25 6.28 18.26
N LEU A 6 -5.01 6.22 17.75
CA LEU A 6 -4.13 7.39 17.64
C LEU A 6 -4.70 8.45 16.69
N LEU A 7 -5.17 8.06 15.51
CA LEU A 7 -5.85 8.99 14.59
C LEU A 7 -7.07 9.63 15.24
N GLY A 8 -7.88 8.85 15.96
CA GLY A 8 -9.03 9.35 16.71
C GLY A 8 -8.62 10.35 17.80
N ALA A 9 -7.56 10.05 18.54
CA ALA A 9 -7.01 10.95 19.57
C ALA A 9 -6.48 12.25 18.97
N VAL A 10 -5.76 12.18 17.84
CA VAL A 10 -5.26 13.36 17.11
C VAL A 10 -6.41 14.21 16.57
N MET A 11 -7.46 13.59 16.01
CA MET A 11 -8.63 14.33 15.54
C MET A 11 -9.43 14.96 16.69
N LEU A 12 -9.55 14.27 17.83
CA LEU A 12 -10.13 14.85 19.04
C LEU A 12 -9.31 16.02 19.57
N PHE A 13 -7.99 15.90 19.59
CA PHE A 13 -7.08 16.98 19.98
C PHE A 13 -7.19 18.18 19.03
N MET A 14 -7.25 17.97 17.72
CA MET A 14 -7.50 19.03 16.76
C MET A 14 -8.88 19.69 16.95
N ARG A 15 -9.90 18.89 17.29
CA ARG A 15 -11.23 19.41 17.58
C ARG A 15 -11.25 20.26 18.84
N THR A 16 -10.55 19.86 19.91
CA THR A 16 -10.56 20.57 21.19
C THR A 16 -9.66 21.81 21.17
N VAL A 17 -8.46 21.70 20.61
CA VAL A 17 -7.46 22.79 20.62
C VAL A 17 -7.65 23.76 19.46
N PHE A 18 -7.85 23.25 18.24
CA PHE A 18 -7.93 24.08 17.04
C PHE A 18 -9.37 24.42 16.62
N LYS A 19 -10.38 23.91 17.33
CA LYS A 19 -11.82 24.12 17.06
C LYS A 19 -12.22 23.87 15.60
N ARG A 20 -11.47 23.03 14.89
CA ARG A 20 -11.82 22.67 13.50
C ARG A 20 -12.97 21.66 13.50
N PRO A 21 -13.97 21.84 12.63
CA PRO A 21 -15.00 20.84 12.44
C PRO A 21 -14.36 19.61 11.79
N VAL A 22 -14.42 18.48 12.50
CA VAL A 22 -13.97 17.18 11.98
C VAL A 22 -15.20 16.42 11.54
N ASP A 23 -15.27 16.11 10.25
CA ASP A 23 -16.34 15.29 9.69
C ASP A 23 -16.03 13.79 9.83
N ARG A 24 -17.06 12.99 10.07
CA ARG A 24 -16.91 11.54 10.26
C ARG A 24 -16.48 10.85 8.96
N ASP A 25 -16.95 11.34 7.81
CA ASP A 25 -16.59 10.80 6.51
C ASP A 25 -15.08 10.97 6.25
N GLN A 26 -14.49 12.09 6.69
CA GLN A 26 -13.05 12.33 6.61
C GLN A 26 -12.25 11.37 7.51
N TYR A 27 -12.76 11.05 8.70
CA TYR A 27 -12.14 10.09 9.61
C TYR A 27 -12.11 8.67 9.02
N PHE A 28 -13.25 8.18 8.52
CA PHE A 28 -13.31 6.85 7.90
C PHE A 28 -12.47 6.76 6.63
N ASN A 29 -12.47 7.81 5.79
CA ASN A 29 -11.62 7.85 4.60
C ASN A 29 -10.13 7.86 4.97
N ALA A 30 -9.71 8.64 5.96
CA ALA A 30 -8.32 8.67 6.41
C ALA A 30 -7.86 7.31 6.95
N ILE A 31 -8.71 6.64 7.74
CA ILE A 31 -8.43 5.28 8.23
C ILE A 31 -8.34 4.30 7.05
N GLY A 32 -9.31 4.31 6.14
CA GLY A 32 -9.33 3.41 4.99
C GLY A 32 -8.07 3.54 4.13
N VAL A 33 -7.70 4.78 3.78
CA VAL A 33 -6.49 5.06 3.00
C VAL A 33 -5.24 4.58 3.73
N SER A 34 -5.11 4.88 5.03
CA SER A 34 -3.93 4.48 5.81
C SER A 34 -3.77 2.96 5.95
N ILE A 35 -4.86 2.23 6.17
CA ILE A 35 -4.81 0.76 6.30
C ILE A 35 -4.45 0.14 4.96
N MET A 36 -5.04 0.64 3.87
CA MET A 36 -4.74 0.15 2.52
C MET A 36 -3.28 0.43 2.12
N THR A 37 -2.72 1.60 2.44
CA THR A 37 -1.31 1.90 2.14
C THR A 37 -0.36 1.05 2.97
N LEU A 38 -0.62 0.84 4.26
CA LEU A 38 0.20 -0.04 5.10
C LEU A 38 0.17 -1.49 4.60
N ALA A 39 -1.02 -2.01 4.26
CA ALA A 39 -1.16 -3.35 3.70
C ALA A 39 -0.42 -3.48 2.36
N PHE A 40 -0.53 -2.47 1.50
CA PHE A 40 0.18 -2.41 0.23
C PHE A 40 1.71 -2.49 0.40
N VAL A 41 2.26 -1.67 1.29
CA VAL A 41 3.70 -1.65 1.57
C VAL A 41 4.15 -2.98 2.16
N ALA A 42 3.41 -3.52 3.13
CA ALA A 42 3.75 -4.79 3.76
C ALA A 42 3.81 -5.95 2.74
N VAL A 43 2.81 -6.05 1.87
CA VAL A 43 2.78 -7.07 0.81
C VAL A 43 3.91 -6.85 -0.18
N THR A 44 4.17 -5.60 -0.58
CA THR A 44 5.25 -5.27 -1.53
C THR A 44 6.63 -5.65 -0.97
N ILE A 45 6.86 -5.45 0.32
CA ILE A 45 8.09 -5.90 0.99
C ILE A 45 8.14 -7.44 1.00
N ALA A 46 7.05 -8.10 1.38
CA ALA A 46 7.00 -9.56 1.44
C ALA A 46 7.33 -10.23 0.11
N VAL A 47 6.81 -9.71 -1.00
CA VAL A 47 7.06 -10.28 -2.35
C VAL A 47 8.43 -9.92 -2.92
N THR A 48 9.10 -8.89 -2.38
CA THR A 48 10.44 -8.50 -2.82
C THR A 48 11.56 -9.18 -2.03
N LEU A 49 11.29 -9.65 -0.80
CA LEU A 49 12.26 -10.37 0.05
C LEU A 49 12.98 -11.53 -0.65
N PRO A 50 12.31 -12.40 -1.45
CA PRO A 50 12.99 -13.52 -2.11
C PRO A 50 14.08 -13.13 -3.10
N PHE A 51 14.07 -11.89 -3.59
CA PHE A 51 15.05 -11.39 -4.56
C PHE A 51 16.29 -10.78 -3.89
N ILE A 52 16.31 -10.68 -2.56
CA ILE A 52 17.45 -10.14 -1.81
C ILE A 52 18.39 -11.29 -1.45
N CYS A 53 19.49 -11.39 -2.18
CA CYS A 53 20.51 -12.43 -2.00
C CYS A 53 21.80 -11.86 -1.39
N ALA A 54 22.34 -12.52 -0.37
CA ALA A 54 23.63 -12.22 0.23
C ALA A 54 24.70 -13.21 -0.27
N PRO A 55 25.92 -12.74 -0.58
CA PRO A 55 27.01 -13.62 -1.01
C PRO A 55 27.54 -14.45 0.17
N ASN A 56 27.84 -15.72 -0.09
CA ASN A 56 28.43 -16.66 0.85
C ASN A 56 29.93 -16.85 0.57
N PRO A 57 30.75 -17.20 1.58
CA PRO A 57 32.18 -17.43 1.41
C PRO A 57 32.54 -18.60 0.48
N ASN A 58 31.60 -19.52 0.21
CA ASN A 58 31.75 -20.64 -0.71
C ASN A 58 31.50 -20.27 -2.20
N GLY A 59 31.26 -18.99 -2.51
CA GLY A 59 30.97 -18.50 -3.86
C GLY A 59 29.52 -18.69 -4.32
N THR A 60 28.63 -19.17 -3.45
CA THR A 60 27.17 -19.18 -3.69
C THR A 60 26.52 -17.93 -3.10
N SER A 61 25.25 -17.69 -3.38
CA SER A 61 24.47 -16.66 -2.71
C SER A 61 23.23 -17.30 -2.07
N SER A 62 22.86 -16.88 -0.87
CA SER A 62 21.65 -17.34 -0.18
C SER A 62 20.69 -16.17 0.05
N MET A 63 19.41 -16.49 0.23
CA MET A 63 18.39 -15.49 0.54
C MET A 63 18.66 -14.84 1.90
N SER A 64 18.59 -13.50 1.98
CA SER A 64 18.95 -12.76 3.20
C SER A 64 18.00 -13.02 4.37
N SER A 65 16.75 -13.37 4.09
CA SER A 65 15.72 -13.67 5.10
C SER A 65 15.71 -15.14 5.52
N ASP A 66 16.24 -16.04 4.69
CA ASP A 66 16.45 -17.45 5.02
C ASP A 66 17.74 -17.97 4.36
N PRO A 67 18.85 -18.01 5.11
CA PRO A 67 20.15 -18.46 4.59
C PRO A 67 20.17 -19.93 4.12
N GLY A 68 19.17 -20.74 4.50
CA GLY A 68 19.05 -22.14 4.07
C GLY A 68 18.71 -22.28 2.58
N ILE A 69 18.14 -21.23 1.97
CA ILE A 69 17.72 -21.24 0.57
C ILE A 69 18.80 -20.58 -0.29
N VAL A 70 19.45 -21.41 -1.13
CA VAL A 70 20.45 -20.94 -2.10
C VAL A 70 19.77 -20.27 -3.29
N CYS A 71 20.16 -19.04 -3.60
CA CYS A 71 19.59 -18.27 -4.70
C CYS A 71 19.80 -18.94 -6.05
N TRP A 72 18.77 -18.89 -6.89
CA TRP A 72 18.71 -19.42 -8.26
C TRP A 72 18.94 -20.93 -8.39
N ARG A 73 18.77 -21.68 -7.31
CA ARG A 73 18.88 -23.15 -7.30
C ARG A 73 17.76 -23.79 -6.49
N GLY A 74 17.32 -24.97 -6.92
CA GLY A 74 16.33 -25.78 -6.22
C GLY A 74 15.04 -25.00 -5.94
N GLU A 75 14.66 -24.92 -4.67
CA GLU A 75 13.40 -24.32 -4.19
C GLU A 75 13.29 -22.80 -4.44
N HIS A 76 14.42 -22.08 -4.55
CA HIS A 76 14.41 -20.62 -4.74
C HIS A 76 13.68 -20.20 -6.00
N VAL A 77 13.75 -20.99 -7.08
CA VAL A 77 13.10 -20.66 -8.36
C VAL A 77 11.58 -20.60 -8.22
N GLY A 78 10.99 -21.51 -7.43
CA GLY A 78 9.55 -21.50 -7.15
C GLY A 78 9.14 -20.27 -6.35
N ILE A 79 9.90 -19.97 -5.29
CA ILE A 79 9.65 -18.80 -4.43
C ILE A 79 9.80 -17.49 -5.22
N ALA A 80 10.82 -17.40 -6.08
CA ALA A 80 11.03 -16.26 -6.96
C ALA A 80 9.88 -16.11 -7.97
N ALA A 81 9.37 -17.20 -8.55
CA ALA A 81 8.22 -17.15 -9.45
C ALA A 81 6.95 -16.62 -8.75
N PHE A 82 6.66 -17.07 -7.53
CA PHE A 82 5.58 -16.51 -6.71
C PHE A 82 5.81 -15.04 -6.36
N GLY A 83 7.06 -14.65 -6.10
CA GLY A 83 7.45 -13.24 -5.92
C GLY A 83 7.13 -12.38 -7.14
N VAL A 84 7.43 -12.85 -8.36
CA VAL A 84 7.10 -12.14 -9.61
C VAL A 84 5.58 -11.99 -9.76
N ILE A 85 4.81 -13.05 -9.54
CA ILE A 85 3.34 -12.99 -9.59
C ILE A 85 2.82 -11.97 -8.57
N GLY A 86 3.34 -11.99 -7.34
CA GLY A 86 3.00 -11.01 -6.31
C GLY A 86 3.28 -9.57 -6.73
N ILE A 87 4.42 -9.31 -7.36
CA ILE A 87 4.78 -7.98 -7.88
C ILE A 87 3.79 -7.54 -8.98
N LEU A 88 3.42 -8.43 -9.89
CA LEU A 88 2.48 -8.10 -10.97
C LEU A 88 1.08 -7.78 -10.43
N VAL A 89 0.60 -8.55 -9.45
CA VAL A 89 -0.75 -8.39 -8.89
C VAL A 89 -0.85 -7.16 -7.99
N TYR A 90 0.12 -6.95 -7.09
CA TYR A 90 0.02 -5.92 -6.07
C TYR A 90 0.61 -4.58 -6.54
N PRO A 91 1.94 -4.35 -6.57
CA PRO A 91 2.48 -3.06 -6.96
C PRO A 91 2.08 -2.64 -8.37
N VAL A 92 2.18 -3.53 -9.36
CA VAL A 92 1.83 -3.17 -10.75
C VAL A 92 0.32 -3.07 -10.93
N GLY A 93 -0.45 -4.02 -10.43
CA GLY A 93 -1.91 -4.03 -10.56
C GLY A 93 -2.56 -2.82 -9.87
N ILE A 94 -2.18 -2.52 -8.63
CA ILE A 94 -2.75 -1.39 -7.87
C ILE A 94 -2.32 -0.06 -8.49
N ALA A 95 -1.06 0.09 -8.90
CA ALA A 95 -0.60 1.29 -9.59
C ALA A 95 -1.35 1.51 -10.91
N SER A 96 -1.59 0.44 -11.68
CA SER A 96 -2.35 0.50 -12.92
C SER A 96 -3.80 0.90 -12.69
N CYS A 97 -4.45 0.33 -11.67
CA CYS A 97 -5.80 0.71 -11.25
C CYS A 97 -5.87 2.19 -10.82
N ALA A 98 -4.88 2.65 -10.05
CA ALA A 98 -4.80 4.04 -9.62
C ALA A 98 -4.60 4.99 -10.80
N ALA A 99 -3.67 4.67 -11.72
CA ALA A 99 -3.42 5.44 -12.93
C ALA A 99 -4.65 5.48 -13.86
N TRP A 100 -5.37 4.36 -13.97
CA TRP A 100 -6.62 4.30 -14.73
C TRP A 100 -7.70 5.17 -14.08
N ALA A 101 -7.87 5.07 -12.76
CA ALA A 101 -8.86 5.87 -12.02
C ALA A 101 -8.58 7.38 -12.14
N THR A 102 -7.31 7.79 -12.05
CA THR A 102 -6.91 9.19 -12.22
C THR A 102 -7.06 9.66 -13.66
N ALA A 103 -6.78 8.82 -14.65
CA ALA A 103 -7.01 9.14 -16.06
C ALA A 103 -8.50 9.33 -16.40
N GLN A 104 -9.41 8.64 -15.71
CA GLN A 104 -10.86 8.78 -15.88
C GLN A 104 -11.45 9.96 -15.10
N TYR A 105 -10.70 10.53 -14.16
CA TYR A 105 -11.12 11.64 -13.31
C TYR A 105 -11.66 12.86 -14.09
N PRO A 106 -10.98 13.42 -15.11
CA PRO A 106 -11.48 14.59 -15.85
C PRO A 106 -12.81 14.30 -16.58
N LYS A 107 -12.98 13.08 -17.10
CA LYS A 107 -14.23 12.67 -17.80
C LYS A 107 -15.42 12.51 -16.85
N ARG A 108 -15.17 12.13 -15.60
CA ARG A 108 -16.21 11.96 -14.57
C ARG A 108 -16.62 13.27 -13.90
N ILE A 109 -15.75 14.28 -13.90
CA ILE A 109 -16.09 15.61 -13.40
C ILE A 109 -16.98 16.35 -14.40
N SER A 110 -16.71 16.24 -15.70
CA SER A 110 -17.49 16.93 -16.74
C SER A 110 -18.92 16.40 -16.90
N THR A 111 -19.21 15.18 -16.43
CA THR A 111 -20.54 14.55 -16.48
C THR A 111 -21.50 15.01 -15.36
N GLY A 112 -21.17 16.07 -14.62
CA GLY A 112 -22.04 16.70 -13.62
C GLY A 112 -22.11 15.99 -12.26
N GLY A 113 -21.88 14.68 -12.21
CA GLY A 113 -21.82 13.91 -10.95
C GLY A 113 -20.64 14.27 -10.04
N GLY A 114 -19.51 14.74 -10.62
CA GLY A 114 -18.35 15.18 -9.86
C GLY A 114 -18.58 16.46 -9.04
N MET A 115 -19.51 17.33 -9.47
CA MET A 115 -19.82 18.58 -8.75
C MET A 115 -20.51 18.31 -7.41
N THR A 116 -21.34 17.26 -7.31
CA THR A 116 -21.98 16.86 -6.05
C THR A 116 -20.95 16.37 -5.02
N LEU A 117 -19.89 15.69 -5.48
CA LEU A 117 -18.78 15.26 -4.63
C LEU A 117 -17.95 16.47 -4.14
N VAL A 118 -17.59 17.39 -5.05
CA VAL A 118 -16.83 18.60 -4.71
C VAL A 118 -17.62 19.52 -3.78
N ARG A 119 -18.94 19.63 -3.97
CA ARG A 119 -19.82 20.45 -3.12
C ARG A 119 -20.09 19.82 -1.75
N ARG A 120 -19.86 18.51 -1.57
CA ARG A 120 -19.99 17.80 -0.29
C ARG A 120 -18.74 17.90 0.60
N TYR A 121 -17.57 18.20 0.02
CA TYR A 121 -16.29 18.29 0.73
C TYR A 121 -15.67 19.70 0.75
N ARG A 122 -16.37 20.71 0.22
CA ARG A 122 -16.03 22.13 0.37
C ARG A 122 -16.74 22.72 1.57
#